data_AF-A0A0B8QT43-F1
#
_entry.id   AF-A0A0B8QT43-F1
#
_cell.length_a   1.000
_cell.length_b   1.000
_cell.length_c   1.000
_cell.angle_alpha   90.00
_cell.angle_beta   90.00
_cell.angle_gamma   90.00
#
_symmetry.space_group_name_H-M   'P 1'
#
loop_
_entity.id
_entity.type
_entity.pdbx_description
1 polymer ?
#
loop_
_entity_poly.entity_id
_entity_poly.type
_entity_poly.pdbx_seq_one_letter_code
_entity_poly.pdbx_strand_id
1 'polypeptide(L)'
;MVTGVINSDGSIKLDWNAVLKAKAYLIHYADANKTDPHDAKYMGYTETNSWTLATAHVPTLVTGDKIYFYVQTYNVVAPSGTTEVEKAAALHDADNITGSAWSTPTILTKN
;
A
#
# COMPACT_ATOMS: atom_id res chain seq x y z
N MET A 1 6.49 -11.44 -5.11
CA MET A 1 5.03 -11.44 -5.33
C MET A 1 4.38 -10.90 -4.07
N VAL A 2 3.36 -10.06 -4.22
CA VAL A 2 2.58 -9.52 -3.10
C VAL A 2 1.27 -10.31 -3.02
N THR A 3 0.94 -10.79 -1.82
CA THR A 3 -0.30 -11.50 -1.51
C THR A 3 -1.14 -10.66 -0.56
N GLY A 4 -2.46 -10.79 -0.61
CA GLY A 4 -3.36 -10.05 0.27
C GLY A 4 -4.63 -10.80 0.62
N VAL A 5 -5.28 -10.38 1.70
CA VAL A 5 -6.55 -10.93 2.18
C VAL A 5 -7.41 -9.83 2.78
N ILE A 6 -8.73 -9.90 2.53
CA ILE A 6 -9.73 -9.14 3.28
C ILE A 6 -10.12 -10.00 4.49
N ASN A 7 -9.77 -9.56 5.68
CA ASN A 7 -10.07 -10.26 6.93
C ASN A 7 -11.57 -10.21 7.26
N SER A 8 -12.01 -11.08 8.17
CA SER A 8 -13.42 -11.13 8.60
C SER A 8 -13.90 -9.85 9.27
N ASP A 9 -13.00 -9.08 9.88
CA ASP A 9 -13.28 -7.76 10.47
C ASP A 9 -13.29 -6.61 9.44
N GLY A 10 -13.08 -6.92 8.17
CA GLY A 10 -13.02 -5.97 7.07
C GLY A 10 -11.66 -5.30 6.86
N SER A 11 -10.67 -5.52 7.72
CA SER A 11 -9.31 -5.04 7.51
C SER A 11 -8.66 -5.76 6.33
N ILE A 12 -7.65 -5.15 5.71
CA ILE A 12 -6.93 -5.74 4.58
C ILE A 12 -5.49 -5.94 4.97
N LYS A 13 -5.00 -7.18 4.89
CA LYS A 13 -3.59 -7.49 5.13
C LYS A 13 -2.89 -7.80 3.82
N LEU A 14 -1.70 -7.25 3.64
CA LEU A 14 -0.77 -7.53 2.56
C LEU A 14 0.53 -8.11 3.12
N ASP A 15 1.06 -9.13 2.45
CA ASP A 15 2.33 -9.77 2.78
C ASP A 15 3.15 -9.99 1.50
N TRP A 16 4.46 -9.82 1.57
CA TRP A 16 5.38 -10.07 0.45
C TRP A 16 6.75 -10.54 0.93
N ASN A 17 7.59 -11.01 0.02
CA ASN A 17 8.98 -11.33 0.36
C ASN A 17 9.79 -10.05 0.52
N ALA A 18 10.64 -10.00 1.54
CA ALA A 18 11.57 -8.89 1.73
C ALA A 18 12.42 -8.66 0.47
N VAL A 19 12.52 -7.41 0.03
CA VAL A 19 13.30 -7.04 -1.14
C VAL A 19 14.70 -6.62 -0.69
N LEU A 20 15.73 -7.15 -1.37
CA LEU A 20 17.12 -6.86 -1.03
C LEU A 20 17.38 -5.34 -1.04
N LYS A 21 18.00 -4.83 0.04
CA LYS A 21 18.26 -3.39 0.29
C LYS A 21 17.03 -2.50 0.53
N ALA A 22 15.81 -3.03 0.52
CA ALA A 22 14.66 -2.26 0.93
C ALA A 22 14.67 -2.03 2.45
N LYS A 23 14.42 -0.78 2.86
CA LYS A 23 14.29 -0.36 4.25
C LYS A 23 12.86 0.06 4.60
N ALA A 24 12.10 0.51 3.61
CA ALA A 24 10.71 0.86 3.75
C ALA A 24 9.91 0.51 2.50
N TYR A 25 8.60 0.46 2.65
CA TYR A 25 7.64 0.16 1.60
C TYR A 25 6.49 1.16 1.68
N LEU A 26 6.07 1.65 0.51
CA LEU A 26 4.81 2.36 0.35
C LEU A 26 3.78 1.46 -0.30
N ILE A 27 2.55 1.53 0.19
CA ILE A 27 1.40 0.83 -0.38
C ILE A 27 0.49 1.88 -1.00
N HIS A 28 0.26 1.80 -2.30
CA HIS A 28 -0.65 2.68 -3.03
C HIS A 28 -1.96 1.96 -3.32
N TYR A 29 -3.08 2.63 -3.10
CA TYR A 29 -4.40 2.11 -3.40
C TYR A 29 -5.42 3.23 -3.66
N ALA A 30 -6.59 2.86 -4.16
CA ALA A 30 -7.66 3.76 -4.56
C ALA A 30 -9.00 3.31 -3.96
N ASP A 31 -10.06 4.06 -4.28
CA ASP A 31 -11.43 3.64 -4.03
C ASP A 31 -11.78 2.37 -4.83
N ALA A 32 -12.91 1.74 -4.49
CA ALA A 32 -13.39 0.52 -5.12
C ALA A 32 -13.46 0.62 -6.66
N ASN A 33 -13.10 -0.47 -7.33
CA ASN A 33 -13.15 -0.68 -8.79
C ASN A 33 -12.30 0.29 -9.64
N LYS A 34 -11.40 1.07 -9.02
CA LYS A 34 -10.44 1.89 -9.74
C LYS A 34 -9.31 1.04 -10.30
N THR A 35 -9.30 0.89 -11.62
CA THR A 35 -8.34 0.05 -12.34
C THR A 35 -7.14 0.83 -12.86
N ASP A 36 -7.27 2.15 -13.03
CA ASP A 36 -6.16 3.00 -13.44
C ASP A 36 -5.21 3.21 -12.24
N PRO A 37 -3.92 2.84 -12.34
CA PRO A 37 -2.96 3.07 -11.26
C PRO A 37 -2.79 4.56 -10.91
N HIS A 38 -3.11 5.48 -11.82
CA HIS A 38 -3.07 6.92 -11.54
C HIS A 38 -4.16 7.40 -10.57
N ASP A 39 -5.20 6.59 -10.35
CA ASP A 39 -6.25 6.87 -9.35
C ASP A 39 -5.82 6.48 -7.91
N ALA A 40 -4.66 5.83 -7.74
CA ALA A 40 -4.17 5.35 -6.44
C ALA A 40 -3.62 6.50 -5.57
N LYS A 41 -4.55 7.28 -5.01
CA LYS A 41 -4.30 8.47 -4.19
C LYS A 41 -4.04 8.18 -2.71
N TYR A 42 -4.39 6.99 -2.22
CA TYR A 42 -4.20 6.62 -0.82
C TYR A 42 -2.87 5.91 -0.64
N MET A 43 -2.20 6.19 0.48
CA MET A 43 -0.88 5.66 0.77
C MET A 43 -0.79 5.08 2.18
N GLY A 44 -0.14 3.92 2.29
CA GLY A 44 0.32 3.31 3.54
C GLY A 44 1.84 3.24 3.61
N TYR A 45 2.38 3.06 4.81
CA TYR A 45 3.81 2.95 5.07
C TYR A 45 4.13 1.77 5.99
N THR A 46 5.20 1.04 5.71
CA THR A 46 5.76 0.03 6.61
C THR A 46 7.27 -0.11 6.42
N GLU A 47 7.97 -0.46 7.49
CA GLU A 47 9.41 -0.83 7.45
C GLU A 47 9.59 -2.35 7.41
N THR A 48 8.49 -3.10 7.38
CA THR A 48 8.46 -4.56 7.31
C THR A 48 7.81 -5.02 6.00
N ASN A 49 7.96 -6.29 5.65
CA ASN A 49 7.37 -6.88 4.45
C ASN A 49 5.90 -7.31 4.63
N SER A 50 5.20 -6.63 5.55
CA SER A 50 3.79 -6.85 5.89
C SER A 50 3.15 -5.50 6.22
N TRP A 51 1.90 -5.31 5.82
CA TRP A 51 1.13 -4.12 6.12
C TRP A 51 -0.36 -4.45 6.25
N THR A 52 -1.04 -3.78 7.17
CA THR A 52 -2.47 -3.98 7.44
C THR A 52 -3.19 -2.65 7.36
N LEU A 53 -4.15 -2.54 6.43
CA LEU A 53 -5.11 -1.45 6.37
C LEU A 53 -6.22 -1.70 7.38
N ALA A 54 -6.30 -0.86 8.41
CA ALA A 54 -7.37 -0.91 9.39
C ALA A 54 -8.74 -0.70 8.73
N THR A 55 -9.78 -1.39 9.22
CA THR A 55 -11.14 -1.35 8.67
C THR A 55 -11.68 0.06 8.48
N ALA A 56 -11.38 0.98 9.41
CA ALA A 56 -11.82 2.38 9.35
C ALA A 56 -11.26 3.17 8.14
N HIS A 57 -10.18 2.68 7.51
CA HIS A 57 -9.52 3.30 6.38
C HIS A 57 -9.70 2.50 5.08
N VAL A 58 -10.39 1.36 5.13
CA VAL A 58 -10.77 0.61 3.94
C VAL A 58 -11.87 1.40 3.21
N PRO A 59 -11.71 1.70 1.91
CA PRO A 59 -12.78 2.32 1.13
C PRO A 59 -14.06 1.49 1.20
N THR A 60 -15.21 2.12 0.98
CA THR A 60 -16.47 1.37 0.95
C THR A 60 -16.43 0.32 -0.16
N LEU A 61 -16.62 -0.96 0.23
CA LEU A 61 -16.67 -2.10 -0.68
C LEU A 61 -18.03 -2.80 -0.53
N VAL A 62 -18.72 -3.05 -1.63
CA VAL A 62 -19.85 -3.99 -1.70
C VAL A 62 -19.42 -5.33 -2.28
N THR A 63 -20.20 -6.39 -2.05
CA THR A 63 -19.91 -7.71 -2.62
C THR A 63 -19.74 -7.63 -4.14
N GLY A 64 -18.63 -8.17 -4.64
CA GLY A 64 -18.20 -8.12 -6.04
C GLY A 64 -17.20 -7.00 -6.36
N ASP A 65 -17.06 -5.99 -5.50
CA ASP A 65 -16.11 -4.90 -5.71
C ASP A 65 -14.67 -5.41 -5.62
N LYS A 66 -13.81 -4.77 -6.41
CA LYS A 66 -12.37 -5.02 -6.43
C LYS A 66 -11.61 -3.84 -5.85
N ILE A 67 -10.56 -4.12 -5.12
CA ILE A 67 -9.59 -3.14 -4.65
C ILE A 67 -8.19 -3.56 -5.11
N TYR A 68 -7.41 -2.56 -5.53
CA TYR A 68 -6.10 -2.75 -6.15
C TYR A 68 -5.03 -2.14 -5.25
N PHE A 69 -3.99 -2.91 -4.99
CA PHE A 69 -2.84 -2.50 -4.19
C PHE A 69 -1.56 -2.61 -4.98
N TYR A 70 -0.70 -1.60 -4.84
CA TYR A 70 0.63 -1.56 -5.43
C TYR A 70 1.66 -1.34 -4.33
N VAL A 71 2.71 -2.15 -4.30
CA VAL A 71 3.80 -1.99 -3.33
C VAL A 71 5.00 -1.38 -4.04
N GLN A 72 5.55 -0.34 -3.44
CA GLN A 72 6.76 0.34 -3.90
C GLN A 72 7.83 0.24 -2.81
N THR A 73 9.08 -0.05 -3.18
CA THR A 73 10.18 -0.23 -2.22
C THR A 73 11.10 0.99 -2.18
N TYR A 74 11.61 1.30 -1.00
CA TYR A 74 12.57 2.38 -0.78
C TYR A 74 13.80 1.85 -0.04
N ASN A 75 14.99 2.33 -0.41
CA ASN A 75 16.27 1.95 0.23
C ASN A 75 16.61 2.82 1.46
N VAL A 76 15.70 3.70 1.84
CA VAL A 76 15.74 4.61 2.99
C VAL A 76 14.41 4.52 3.74
N VAL A 77 14.42 4.90 5.01
CA VAL A 77 13.20 5.11 5.80
C VAL A 77 12.65 6.51 5.55
N ALA A 78 11.41 6.77 5.98
CA ALA A 78 10.84 8.11 5.84
C ALA A 78 11.70 9.19 6.54
N PRO A 79 11.99 10.32 5.85
CA PRO A 79 12.84 11.36 6.41
C PRO A 79 12.17 12.16 7.54
N SER A 80 10.84 12.10 7.63
CA SER A 80 10.02 12.78 8.63
C SER A 80 8.66 12.08 8.78
N GLY A 81 7.82 12.59 9.69
CA GLY A 81 6.46 12.10 9.93
C GLY A 81 6.34 11.20 11.16
N THR A 82 5.18 11.28 11.81
CA THR A 82 4.84 10.50 13.01
C THR A 82 3.76 9.46 12.74
N THR A 83 2.89 9.71 11.78
CA THR A 83 1.86 8.75 11.31
C THR A 83 2.29 8.03 10.03
N GLU A 84 1.63 6.92 9.69
CA GLU A 84 1.90 6.20 8.43
C GLU A 84 1.69 7.10 7.20
N VAL A 85 0.63 7.91 7.20
CA VAL A 85 0.30 8.80 6.08
C VAL A 85 1.34 9.90 5.94
N GLU A 86 1.77 10.51 7.04
CA GLU A 86 2.85 11.52 7.03
C GLU A 86 4.17 10.93 6.52
N LYS A 87 4.54 9.74 7.00
CA LYS A 87 5.75 9.04 6.55
C LYS A 87 5.68 8.65 5.08
N ALA A 88 4.50 8.22 4.62
CA ALA A 88 4.29 7.87 3.22
C ALA A 88 4.45 9.09 2.31
N ALA A 89 3.79 10.21 2.66
CA ALA A 89 3.93 11.47 1.93
C ALA A 89 5.39 11.97 1.94
N ALA A 90 6.08 11.90 3.08
CA ALA A 90 7.46 12.33 3.20
C ALA A 90 8.44 11.53 2.32
N LEU A 91 8.18 10.25 2.04
CA LEU A 91 8.95 9.48 1.06
C LEU A 91 8.54 9.77 -0.39
N HIS A 92 7.23 9.88 -0.63
CA HIS A 92 6.67 10.07 -1.97
C HIS A 92 7.04 11.44 -2.57
N ASP A 93 6.99 12.49 -1.74
CA ASP A 93 7.16 13.89 -2.19
C ASP A 93 8.61 14.39 -2.13
N ALA A 94 9.54 13.55 -1.65
CA ALA A 94 10.95 13.95 -1.51
C ALA A 94 11.69 13.94 -2.87
N ASP A 95 12.10 15.11 -3.35
CA ASP A 95 12.79 15.31 -4.63
C ASP A 95 14.06 14.47 -4.82
N ASN A 96 14.72 14.08 -3.73
CA ASN A 96 15.98 13.33 -3.74
C ASN A 96 15.86 11.86 -3.33
N ILE A 97 14.62 11.37 -3.15
CA ILE A 97 14.35 9.98 -2.80
C ILE A 97 13.53 9.35 -3.92
N THR A 98 14.06 8.31 -4.53
CA THR A 98 13.37 7.60 -5.61
C THR A 98 13.04 6.18 -5.16
N GLY A 99 11.76 5.84 -5.15
CA GLY A 99 11.28 4.48 -4.96
C GLY A 99 11.53 3.59 -6.17
N SER A 100 11.39 2.28 -6.02
CA SER A 100 11.36 1.38 -7.17
C SER A 100 10.12 1.59 -8.05
N ALA A 101 10.07 0.89 -9.19
CA ALA A 101 8.81 0.73 -9.90
C ALA A 101 7.78 0.02 -9.00
N TRP A 102 6.50 0.32 -9.20
CA TRP A 102 5.42 -0.35 -8.49
C TRP A 102 5.39 -1.84 -8.81
N SER A 103 4.97 -2.65 -7.84
CA SER A 103 4.68 -4.07 -8.07
C SER A 103 3.54 -4.24 -9.09
N THR A 104 3.41 -5.46 -9.62
CA THR A 104 2.14 -5.89 -10.22
C THR A 104 1.02 -5.72 -9.18
N PRO A 105 -0.21 -5.31 -9.59
CA PRO A 105 -1.29 -5.09 -8.65
C PRO A 105 -1.67 -6.36 -7.91
N THR A 106 -1.86 -6.27 -6.61
CA THR A 106 -2.61 -7.25 -5.83
C THR A 106 -4.07 -6.85 -5.87
N ILE A 107 -4.91 -7.73 -6.43
CA ILE A 107 -6.33 -7.48 -6.62
C ILE A 107 -7.10 -8.33 -5.62
N LEU A 108 -7.87 -7.68 -4.74
CA LEU A 108 -8.75 -8.37 -3.80
C LEU A 108 -10.21 -8.10 -4.17
N THR A 109 -11.05 -9.12 -4.10
CA THR A 109 -12.50 -9.00 -4.35
C THR A 109 -13.25 -9.16 -3.05
N LYS A 110 -14.19 -8.25 -2.78
CA LYS A 110 -15.08 -8.38 -1.63
C LYS A 110 -16.08 -9.49 -1.91
N ASN A 111 -16.08 -10.51 -1.05
CA ASN A 111 -17.10 -11.55 -1.01
C ASN A 111 -18.28 -11.09 -0.16
#